data_AF-A0A6A0B5F3-F1
#
_entry.id   AF-A0A6A0B5F3-F1
#
_cell.length_a   1.000
_cell.length_b   1.000
_cell.length_c   1.000
_cell.angle_alpha   90.00
_cell.angle_beta   90.00
_cell.angle_gamma   90.00
#
_symmetry.space_group_name_H-M   'P 1'
#
loop_
_entity.id
_entity.type
_entity.pdbx_description
1 polymer ?
#
loop_
_entity_poly.entity_id
_entity_poly.type
_entity_poly.pdbx_seq_one_letter_code
_entity_poly.pdbx_strand_id
1 'polypeptide(L)' 'MAKTITFEENLAALEDVVKRLENGDVPLEEAISEFQKGMKLSKELQKTLQSAENTLVKVMSEDGSEQVFDGE' A
#
# COMPACT_ATOMS: atom_id res chain seq x y z
N MET A 1 -11.53 -2.74 -21.02
CA MET A 1 -11.23 -3.40 -19.74
C MET A 1 -10.36 -2.44 -18.94
N ALA A 2 -10.73 -2.13 -17.70
CA ALA A 2 -9.93 -1.23 -16.86
C ALA A 2 -8.68 -1.99 -16.37
N LYS A 3 -7.49 -1.39 -16.52
CA LYS A 3 -6.26 -1.95 -15.97
C LYS A 3 -6.32 -1.81 -14.45
N THR A 4 -6.32 -2.92 -13.73
CA THR A 4 -6.12 -2.93 -12.28
C THR A 4 -4.65 -2.65 -11.99
N ILE A 5 -4.38 -1.64 -11.18
CA ILE A 5 -3.00 -1.33 -10.74
C ILE A 5 -2.58 -2.39 -9.72
N THR A 6 -1.37 -2.96 -9.87
CA THR A 6 -0.85 -3.95 -8.92
C THR A 6 -0.23 -3.28 -7.69
N PHE A 7 0.04 -4.09 -6.66
CA PHE A 7 0.74 -3.61 -5.46
C PHE A 7 2.11 -3.03 -5.80
N GLU A 8 2.88 -3.72 -6.63
CA GLU A 8 4.22 -3.34 -7.07
C GLU A 8 4.20 -2.05 -7.88
N GLU A 9 3.20 -1.87 -8.74
CA GLU A 9 3.02 -0.62 -9.50
C GLU A 9 2.72 0.56 -8.57
N ASN A 10 1.86 0.37 -7.56
CA ASN A 10 1.57 1.40 -6.55
C ASN A 10 2.79 1.71 -5.66
N LEU A 11 3.61 0.69 -5.33
CA LEU A 11 4.83 0.86 -4.57
C LEU A 11 5.87 1.66 -5.35
N ALA A 12 6.09 1.32 -6.62
CA ALA A 12 6.99 2.08 -7.50
C ALA A 12 6.54 3.54 -7.65
N ALA A 13 5.22 3.77 -7.79
CA ALA A 13 4.67 5.12 -7.85
C ALA A 13 4.93 5.93 -6.56
N LEU A 14 4.89 5.29 -5.39
CA LEU A 14 5.20 5.93 -4.11
C LEU A 14 6.69 6.26 -3.98
N GLU A 15 7.57 5.33 -4.38
CA GLU A 15 9.02 5.57 -4.41
C GLU A 15 9.38 6.77 -5.29
N ASP A 16 8.72 6.90 -6.44
CA ASP A 16 8.93 8.04 -7.34
C ASP A 16 8.45 9.36 -6.73
N VAL A 17 7.35 9.35 -5.98
CA VAL A 17 6.89 10.53 -5.23
C VAL A 17 7.93 10.94 -4.19
N VAL A 18 8.44 9.98 -3.41
CA VAL A 18 9.47 10.24 -2.39
C VAL A 18 10.73 10.82 -3.02
N LYS A 19 11.25 10.19 -4.08
CA LYS A 19 12.43 10.70 -4.81
C LYS A 19 12.23 12.13 -5.31
N ARG A 20 11.05 12.46 -5.85
CA ARG A 20 10.75 13.83 -6.30
C ARG A 20 10.78 14.82 -5.14
N LEU A 21 10.17 14.48 -4.00
CA LEU A 21 10.17 15.34 -2.82
C LEU A 21 11.56 15.52 -2.20
N GLU A 22 12.39 14.47 -2.22
CA GLU A 22 13.76 14.50 -1.68
C GLU A 22 14.73 15.32 -2.55
N ASN A 23 14.49 15.43 -3.85
CA ASN A 23 15.33 16.21 -4.75
C ASN A 23 15.33 17.73 -4.45
N GLY A 24 14.35 18.24 -3.69
CA GLY A 24 14.35 19.62 -3.18
C GLY A 24 14.09 20.74 -4.20
N ASP A 25 14.19 20.47 -5.51
CA ASP A 25 13.93 21.41 -6.60
C ASP A 25 12.44 21.46 -7.05
N VAL A 26 11.53 20.90 -6.24
CA VAL A 26 10.09 20.90 -6.54
C VAL A 26 9.42 22.17 -6.00
N PRO A 27 8.70 22.95 -6.85
CA PRO A 27 7.92 24.10 -6.39
C PRO A 27 6.95 23.74 -5.26
N LEU A 28 6.68 24.66 -4.35
CA LEU A 28 5.87 24.40 -3.16
C LEU A 28 4.48 23.82 -3.50
N GLU A 29 3.81 24.36 -4.51
CA GLU A 29 2.50 23.88 -4.94
C GLU A 29 2.56 22.43 -5.46
N GLU A 30 3.62 22.09 -6.19
CA GLU A 30 3.85 20.74 -6.70
C GLU A 30 4.22 19.78 -5.57
N ALA A 31 5.03 20.23 -4.60
CA ALA A 31 5.40 19.43 -3.43
C ALA A 31 4.18 19.05 -2.59
N ILE A 32 3.22 19.98 -2.43
CA ILE A 32 1.95 19.70 -1.75
C ILE A 32 1.15 18.63 -2.52
N SER A 33 1.09 18.73 -3.85
CA SER A 33 0.40 17.76 -4.71
C SER A 33 1.04 16.36 -4.64
N GLU A 34 2.36 16.29 -4.76
CA GLU A 34 3.13 15.05 -4.65
C GLU A 34 2.97 14.44 -3.25
N PHE A 35 3.00 15.24 -2.18
CA PHE A 35 2.75 14.76 -0.82
C PHE A 35 1.35 14.15 -0.67
N GLN A 36 0.31 14.81 -1.17
CA GLN A 36 -1.06 14.28 -1.14
C GLN A 36 -1.17 12.96 -1.93
N LYS A 37 -0.49 12.86 -3.06
CA LYS A 37 -0.43 11.64 -3.86
C LYS A 37 0.28 10.52 -3.09
N GLY A 38 1.43 10.80 -2.47
CA GLY A 38 2.17 9.86 -1.63
C GLY A 38 1.35 9.34 -0.46
N MET A 39 0.61 10.21 0.23
CA MET A 39 -0.31 9.83 1.31
C MET A 39 -1.41 8.87 0.85
N LYS A 40 -1.98 9.09 -0.34
CA LYS A 40 -2.99 8.19 -0.92
C LYS A 40 -2.40 6.82 -1.24
N LEU A 41 -1.25 6.79 -1.94
CA LEU A 41 -0.57 5.55 -2.30
C LEU A 41 -0.17 4.74 -1.06
N SER A 42 0.40 5.41 -0.05
CA SER A 42 0.76 4.78 1.22
C SER A 42 -0.45 4.11 1.91
N LYS A 43 -1.59 4.81 1.95
CA LYS A 43 -2.83 4.26 2.51
C LYS A 43 -3.36 3.05 1.73
N GLU A 44 -3.27 3.07 0.40
CA GLU A 44 -3.67 1.94 -0.44
C GLU A 44 -2.77 0.73 -0.22
N LEU A 45 -1.45 0.92 -0.20
CA LEU A 45 -0.47 -0.14 0.06
C LEU A 45 -0.70 -0.78 1.44
N GLN A 46 -0.89 0.05 2.48
CA GLN A 46 -1.20 -0.43 3.82
C GLN A 46 -2.49 -1.26 3.85
N LYS A 47 -3.53 -0.82 3.14
CA LYS A 47 -4.79 -1.56 3.05
C LYS A 47 -4.61 -2.91 2.35
N THR A 48 -3.82 -2.97 1.29
CA THR A 48 -3.53 -4.22 0.59
C THR A 48 -2.77 -5.20 1.49
N LEU A 49 -1.74 -4.71 2.21
CA LEU A 49 -0.99 -5.53 3.16
C LEU A 49 -1.88 -6.04 4.30
N GLN A 50 -2.70 -5.17 4.88
CA GLN A 50 -3.64 -5.56 5.94
C GLN A 50 -4.68 -6.57 5.43
N SER A 51 -5.13 -6.44 4.18
CA SER A 51 -6.01 -7.45 3.58
C SER A 51 -5.32 -8.79 3.41
N ALA A 52 -4.06 -8.80 2.95
CA ALA A 52 -3.29 -10.02 2.79
C ALA A 52 -3.03 -10.70 4.15
N GLU A 53 -2.64 -9.94 5.16
CA GLU A 53 -2.47 -10.41 6.54
C GLU A 53 -3.76 -11.03 7.09
N ASN A 54 -4.90 -10.34 6.96
CA ASN A 54 -6.19 -10.88 7.37
C ASN A 54 -6.56 -12.17 6.62
N THR A 55 -6.24 -12.29 5.34
CA THR A 55 -6.48 -13.51 4.57
C THR A 55 -5.59 -14.66 5.06
N LEU A 56 -4.34 -14.40 5.40
CA LEU A 56 -3.42 -15.40 5.98
C LEU A 56 -3.87 -15.84 7.38
N VAL A 57 -4.28 -14.89 8.22
CA VAL A 57 -4.80 -15.17 9.57
C VAL A 57 -6.10 -15.97 9.52
N LYS A 58 -6.90 -15.83 8.46
CA LYS A 58 -8.21 -16.50 8.30
C LYS A 58 -8.15 -17.82 7.53
N VAL A 59 -6.96 -18.39 7.27
CA VAL A 59 -6.88 -19.72 6.65
C VAL A 59 -7.53 -20.73 7.60
N MET A 60 -8.68 -21.24 7.18
CA MET A 60 -9.53 -22.16 7.93
C MET A 60 -8.74 -23.38 8.38
N SER A 61 -8.92 -23.78 9.64
CA SER A 61 -8.57 -25.14 10.07
C SER A 61 -9.47 -26.16 9.37
N GLU A 62 -8.97 -27.38 9.17
CA GLU A 62 -9.70 -28.46 8.48
C GLU A 62 -11.06 -28.81 9.13
N ASP A 63 -11.32 -28.35 10.35
CA ASP A 63 -12.56 -28.54 11.10
C ASP A 63 -13.62 -27.42 10.91
N GLY A 64 -13.32 -26.40 10.09
CA GLY A 64 -14.21 -25.27 9.83
C GLY A 64 -14.25 -24.22 10.94
N SER A 65 -13.34 -24.28 11.93
CA SER A 65 -13.19 -23.23 12.93
C SER A 65 -12.32 -22.07 12.43
N GLU A 66 -12.69 -20.84 12.82
CA GLU A 66 -11.84 -19.66 12.65
C GLU A 66 -10.71 -19.72 13.69
N GLN A 67 -9.50 -20.11 13.27
CA GLN A 67 -8.31 -19.95 14.08
C GLN A 67 -7.62 -18.65 13.70
N VAL A 68 -7.40 -17.78 14.68
CA VAL A 68 -6.55 -16.60 14.50
C VAL A 68 -5.11 -17.09 14.50
N PHE A 69 -4.40 -16.95 13.38
CA PHE A 69 -2.96 -17.18 13.34
C PHE A 69 -2.24 -16.08 14.14
N ASP A 70 -1.95 -16.38 15.40
CA ASP A 70 -1.03 -15.63 16.26
C ASP A 70 0.39 -16.02 15.82
N GLY A 71 1.03 -15.18 15.01
CA GLY A 71 2.34 -15.44 14.42
C GLY A 71 3.50 -15.31 15.42
N GLU A 72 3.47 -16.05 16.54
CA GLU A 72 4.66 -16.30 17.38
C GLU A 72 5.69 -17.20 16.69
#